data_AF-A0A4R8Q8E7-F1
#
_entry.id   AF-A0A4R8Q8E7-F1
#
_cell.length_a   1.000
_cell.length_b   1.000
_cell.length_c   1.000
_cell.angle_alpha   90.00
_cell.angle_beta   90.00
_cell.angle_gamma   90.00
#
_symmetry.space_group_name_H-M   'P 1'
#
loop_
_entity.id
_entity.type
_entity.pdbx_description
1 polymer ?
#
loop_
_entity_poly.entity_id
_entity_poly.type
_entity_poly.pdbx_seq_one_letter_code
_entity_poly.pdbx_strand_id
1 'polypeptide(L)'
;MAGQPPITSAIYIAHELSRLAPRFLAKLLDKGVSYVVRGAYGQTVADDDDEAAARRKIEAEVRRHSERFEWHDDGSLSVTHIVPAIRIHEPTSATVFFGNVTWAWGRSRHHGATRPPFRGDDGSYHPPPTFGDGTQMDVEDLDLLLKLAEEGAVDVEWERGDVVLLDN
;
A
#
# COMPACT_ATOMS: atom_id res chain seq x y z
N MET A 1 -7.36 -6.68 -25.06
CA MET A 1 -6.45 -7.75 -24.60
C MET A 1 -5.79 -7.21 -23.35
N ALA A 2 -6.21 -7.65 -22.16
CA ALA A 2 -5.51 -7.25 -20.94
C ALA A 2 -4.15 -7.95 -20.97
N GLY A 3 -3.06 -7.20 -20.83
CA GLY A 3 -1.71 -7.74 -20.73
C GLY A 3 -1.58 -8.66 -19.52
N GLN A 4 -0.65 -9.60 -19.58
CA GLN A 4 -0.34 -10.50 -18.47
C GLN A 4 0.28 -9.65 -17.33
N PRO A 5 0.03 -9.98 -16.05
CA PRO A 5 0.53 -9.15 -14.96
C PRO A 5 2.07 -9.19 -14.92
N PRO A 6 2.76 -8.05 -15.12
CA PRO A 6 4.21 -8.01 -15.05
C PRO A 6 4.72 -8.29 -13.64
N ILE A 7 5.95 -8.81 -13.54
CA ILE A 7 6.62 -9.04 -12.26
C ILE A 7 7.80 -8.06 -12.13
N THR A 8 7.85 -7.29 -11.04
CA THR A 8 8.92 -6.34 -10.77
C THR A 8 9.67 -6.69 -9.48
N SER A 9 11.00 -6.57 -9.49
CA SER A 9 11.83 -6.79 -8.31
C SER A 9 11.75 -5.63 -7.31
N ALA A 10 11.37 -5.96 -6.07
CA ALA A 10 11.37 -5.00 -4.96
C ALA A 10 12.78 -4.47 -4.61
N ILE A 11 13.84 -5.27 -4.87
CA ILE A 11 15.24 -4.87 -4.68
C ILE A 11 15.62 -3.80 -5.71
N TYR A 12 15.21 -3.99 -6.97
CA TYR A 12 15.47 -3.05 -8.06
C TYR A 12 14.88 -1.66 -7.74
N ILE A 13 13.61 -1.60 -7.31
CA ILE A 13 12.95 -0.34 -6.96
C ILE A 13 13.71 0.38 -5.83
N ALA A 14 14.07 -0.33 -4.76
CA ALA A 14 14.83 0.26 -3.66
C ALA A 14 16.21 0.77 -4.10
N HIS A 15 16.89 0.01 -4.96
CA HIS A 15 18.18 0.40 -5.52
C HIS A 15 18.09 1.68 -6.36
N GLU A 16 17.16 1.75 -7.32
CA GLU A 16 17.02 2.94 -8.17
C GLU A 16 16.51 4.16 -7.38
N LEU A 17 15.62 3.99 -6.40
CA LEU A 17 15.23 5.09 -5.51
C LEU A 17 16.43 5.68 -4.76
N SER A 18 17.36 4.83 -4.29
CA SER A 18 18.56 5.30 -3.59
C SER A 18 19.45 6.18 -4.46
N ARG A 19 19.39 5.97 -5.78
CA ARG A 19 20.24 6.64 -6.77
C ARG A 19 19.58 7.88 -7.37
N LEU A 20 18.28 7.79 -7.66
CA LEU A 20 17.52 8.81 -8.38
C LEU A 20 16.76 9.77 -7.45
N ALA A 21 16.31 9.29 -6.29
CA ALA A 21 15.54 10.08 -5.33
C ALA A 21 15.94 9.79 -3.86
N PRO A 22 17.21 10.00 -3.47
CA PRO A 22 17.69 9.65 -2.13
C PRO A 22 16.95 10.39 -1.00
N ARG A 23 16.45 11.61 -1.27
CA ARG A 23 15.64 12.35 -0.29
C ARG A 23 14.27 11.71 -0.08
N PHE A 24 13.65 11.22 -1.14
CA PHE A 24 12.38 10.50 -1.05
C PHE A 24 12.55 9.17 -0.31
N LEU A 25 13.61 8.42 -0.65
CA LEU A 25 13.96 7.19 0.07
C LEU A 25 14.18 7.45 1.57
N ALA A 26 14.88 8.53 1.93
CA ALA A 26 15.09 8.90 3.34
C ALA A 26 13.77 9.21 4.05
N LYS A 27 12.83 9.92 3.40
CA LYS A 27 11.48 10.15 3.95
C LYS A 27 10.71 8.84 4.15
N LEU A 28 10.80 7.88 3.21
CA LEU A 28 10.16 6.58 3.34
C LEU A 28 10.73 5.74 4.48
N LEU A 29 12.05 5.80 4.69
CA LEU A 29 12.75 5.15 5.81
C LEU A 29 12.35 5.74 7.16
N ASP A 30 12.28 7.06 7.25
CA ASP A 30 11.98 7.79 8.49
C ASP A 30 10.48 7.69 8.87
N LYS A 31 9.60 7.91 7.90
CA LYS A 31 8.16 8.11 8.16
C LYS A 31 7.31 6.89 7.88
N GLY A 32 7.79 5.93 7.09
CA GLY A 32 6.96 4.87 6.53
C GLY A 32 5.80 5.42 5.68
N VAL A 33 4.76 4.59 5.52
CA VAL A 33 3.59 4.89 4.70
C VAL A 33 2.31 4.61 5.49
N SER A 34 1.31 5.47 5.30
CA SER A 34 0.00 5.36 5.92
C SER A 34 -1.01 4.70 4.99
N TYR A 35 -1.78 3.74 5.51
CA TYR A 35 -2.91 3.10 4.81
C TYR A 35 -4.15 3.09 5.68
N VAL A 36 -5.28 3.56 5.15
CA VAL A 36 -6.58 3.44 5.82
C VAL A 36 -7.28 2.19 5.30
N VAL A 37 -7.60 1.28 6.20
CA VAL A 37 -8.29 0.02 5.92
C VAL A 37 -9.66 0.03 6.59
N ARG A 38 -10.66 -0.49 5.89
CA ARG A 38 -12.04 -0.66 6.39
C ARG A 38 -12.46 -2.12 6.20
N GLY A 39 -13.22 -2.66 7.15
CA GLY A 39 -13.81 -3.99 7.02
C GLY A 39 -12.84 -5.18 7.09
N ALA A 40 -11.64 -5.00 7.64
CA ALA A 40 -10.63 -6.06 7.74
C ALA A 40 -10.61 -6.81 9.09
N TYR A 41 -11.50 -6.44 10.02
CA TYR A 41 -11.49 -6.92 11.42
C TYR A 41 -12.85 -7.49 11.82
N GLY A 42 -12.86 -8.23 12.93
CA GLY A 42 -14.05 -8.87 13.48
C GLY A 42 -14.09 -10.37 13.27
N GLN A 43 -12.94 -11.00 13.01
CA GLN A 43 -12.85 -12.45 12.76
C GLN A 43 -13.24 -13.29 13.98
N THR A 44 -13.17 -12.70 15.18
CA THR A 44 -13.49 -13.35 16.45
C THR A 44 -14.87 -12.99 17.02
N VAL A 45 -15.64 -12.15 16.31
CA VAL A 45 -17.01 -11.79 16.70
C VAL A 45 -17.93 -12.97 16.43
N ALA A 46 -18.75 -13.31 17.42
CA ALA A 46 -19.75 -14.39 17.35
C ALA A 46 -21.16 -13.79 17.16
N ASP A 47 -22.09 -14.60 16.64
CA ASP A 47 -23.47 -14.17 16.36
C ASP A 47 -24.24 -13.73 17.63
N ASP A 48 -23.84 -14.22 18.80
CA ASP A 48 -24.44 -13.91 20.10
C ASP A 48 -23.74 -12.78 20.86
N ASP A 49 -22.68 -12.18 20.31
CA ASP A 49 -22.06 -11.00 20.90
C ASP A 49 -22.98 -9.79 20.81
N ASP A 50 -23.12 -9.08 21.94
CA ASP A 50 -23.67 -7.74 21.92
C ASP A 50 -22.67 -6.75 21.27
N GLU A 51 -23.16 -5.55 20.93
CA GLU A 51 -22.34 -4.52 20.27
C GLU A 51 -21.07 -4.18 21.07
N ALA A 52 -21.17 -4.14 22.40
CA ALA A 52 -20.03 -3.81 23.25
C ALA A 52 -18.97 -4.92 23.24
N ALA A 53 -19.38 -6.19 23.24
CA ALA A 53 -18.50 -7.33 23.12
C ALA A 53 -17.83 -7.39 21.74
N ALA A 54 -18.61 -7.19 20.66
CA ALA A 54 -18.09 -7.15 19.30
C ALA A 54 -17.02 -6.05 19.14
N ARG A 55 -17.31 -4.81 19.59
CA ARG A 55 -16.34 -3.70 19.54
C ARG A 55 -15.07 -4.02 20.32
N ARG A 56 -15.15 -4.57 21.54
CA ARG A 56 -13.96 -4.95 22.33
C ARG A 56 -13.10 -5.98 21.62
N LYS A 57 -13.71 -7.00 21.01
CA LYS A 57 -12.99 -8.05 20.25
C LYS A 57 -12.31 -7.46 19.02
N ILE A 58 -13.03 -6.65 18.25
CA ILE A 58 -12.49 -5.95 17.07
C ILE A 58 -11.31 -5.06 17.48
N GLU A 59 -11.45 -4.22 18.50
CA GLU A 59 -10.35 -3.36 18.95
C GLU A 59 -9.15 -4.16 19.47
N ALA A 60 -9.37 -5.32 20.09
CA ALA A 60 -8.28 -6.20 20.49
C ALA A 60 -7.52 -6.76 19.27
N GLU A 61 -8.20 -7.07 18.16
CA GLU A 61 -7.56 -7.43 16.90
C GLU A 61 -6.79 -6.25 16.29
N VAL A 62 -7.39 -5.06 16.28
CA VAL A 62 -6.80 -3.83 15.74
C VAL A 62 -5.50 -3.47 16.45
N ARG A 63 -5.49 -3.49 17.79
CA ARG A 63 -4.34 -3.12 18.62
C ARG A 63 -3.11 -4.02 18.42
N ARG A 64 -3.25 -5.16 17.73
CA ARG A 64 -2.11 -5.97 17.30
C ARG A 64 -1.28 -5.31 16.20
N HIS A 65 -1.87 -4.34 15.49
CA HIS A 65 -1.31 -3.74 14.28
C HIS A 65 -1.37 -2.22 14.23
N SER A 66 -2.28 -1.58 14.98
CA SER A 66 -2.41 -0.13 15.00
C SER A 66 -3.09 0.38 16.28
N GLU A 67 -2.66 1.56 16.72
CA GLU A 67 -3.32 2.36 17.75
C GLU A 67 -4.22 3.47 17.16
N ARG A 68 -4.27 3.59 15.83
CA ARG A 68 -5.00 4.65 15.11
C ARG A 68 -6.24 4.06 14.46
N PHE A 69 -7.39 4.17 15.11
CA PHE A 69 -8.66 3.74 14.56
C PHE A 69 -9.83 4.63 15.01
N GLU A 70 -10.88 4.64 14.21
CA GLU A 70 -12.09 5.45 14.41
C GLU A 70 -13.33 4.63 14.06
N TRP A 71 -14.24 4.55 15.03
CA TRP A 71 -15.60 4.09 14.81
C TRP A 71 -16.46 5.24 14.27
N HIS A 72 -17.20 4.99 13.20
CA HIS A 72 -18.08 5.95 12.54
C HIS A 72 -19.52 5.78 13.05
N ASP A 73 -20.35 6.81 12.86
CA ASP A 73 -21.77 6.81 13.29
C ASP A 73 -22.60 5.70 12.63
N ASP A 74 -22.19 5.25 11.43
CA ASP A 74 -22.82 4.15 10.71
C ASP A 74 -22.41 2.75 11.22
N GLY A 75 -21.60 2.69 12.28
CA GLY A 75 -21.07 1.46 12.85
C GLY A 75 -19.85 0.90 12.11
N SER A 76 -19.39 1.54 11.04
CA SER A 76 -18.17 1.14 10.35
C SER A 76 -16.91 1.51 11.15
N LEU A 77 -15.82 0.82 10.86
CA LEU A 77 -14.50 1.05 11.47
C LEU A 77 -13.49 1.42 10.39
N SER A 78 -12.74 2.50 10.62
CA SER A 78 -11.53 2.82 9.87
C SER A 78 -10.30 2.62 10.74
N VAL A 79 -9.30 1.91 10.22
CA VAL A 79 -8.02 1.68 10.89
C VAL A 79 -6.90 2.22 10.02
N THR A 80 -6.03 3.03 10.61
CA THR A 80 -4.86 3.60 9.93
C THR A 80 -3.62 2.79 10.31
N HIS A 81 -3.02 2.13 9.34
CA HIS A 81 -1.75 1.44 9.52
C HIS A 81 -0.60 2.34 9.08
N ILE A 82 0.44 2.43 9.90
CA ILE A 82 1.73 2.97 9.48
C ILE A 82 2.69 1.80 9.37
N VAL A 83 3.22 1.58 8.17
CA VAL A 83 4.14 0.47 7.92
C VAL A 83 5.40 0.95 7.20
N PRO A 84 6.56 0.31 7.43
CA PRO A 84 7.76 0.58 6.65
C PRO A 84 7.53 0.24 5.18
N ALA A 85 7.81 1.17 4.28
CA ALA A 85 7.86 0.93 2.84
C ALA A 85 9.22 0.41 2.36
N ILE A 86 10.26 0.57 3.17
CA ILE A 86 11.58 -0.01 2.94
C ILE A 86 11.86 -1.02 4.03
N ARG A 87 12.26 -2.23 3.64
CA ARG A 87 12.55 -3.33 4.56
C ARG A 87 13.89 -3.97 4.22
N ILE A 88 14.42 -4.76 5.15
CA ILE A 88 15.56 -5.63 4.92
C ILE A 88 15.04 -7.06 4.78
N HIS A 89 15.32 -7.70 3.66
CA HIS A 89 15.04 -9.11 3.45
C HIS A 89 16.11 -9.93 4.17
N GLU A 90 15.78 -10.51 5.32
CA GLU A 90 16.76 -11.15 6.22
C GLU A 90 17.63 -12.22 5.53
N PRO A 91 17.08 -13.16 4.73
CA PRO A 91 17.89 -14.22 4.12
C PRO A 91 19.00 -13.70 3.18
N THR A 92 18.78 -12.58 2.51
CA THR A 92 19.74 -12.01 1.54
C THR A 92 20.37 -10.70 2.00
N SER A 93 19.94 -10.15 3.13
CA SER A 93 20.26 -8.80 3.61
C SER A 93 19.92 -7.69 2.62
N ALA A 94 19.10 -7.96 1.61
CA ALA A 94 18.78 -6.99 0.57
C ALA A 94 17.79 -5.93 1.07
N THR A 95 18.03 -4.67 0.71
CA THR A 95 17.04 -3.61 0.89
C THR A 95 15.94 -3.75 -0.16
N VAL A 96 14.69 -3.82 0.28
CA VAL A 96 13.52 -4.00 -0.58
C VAL A 96 12.51 -2.88 -0.39
N PHE A 97 11.88 -2.47 -1.49
CA PHE A 97 10.69 -1.64 -1.47
C PHE A 97 9.46 -2.54 -1.33
N PHE A 98 8.72 -2.43 -0.22
CA PHE A 98 7.62 -3.32 0.12
C PHE A 98 6.38 -2.53 0.54
N GLY A 99 5.36 -2.50 -0.32
CA GLY A 99 4.09 -1.83 -0.04
C GLY A 99 3.28 -1.52 -1.30
N ASN A 100 2.13 -0.88 -1.11
CA ASN A 100 1.14 -0.65 -2.16
C ASN A 100 1.13 0.80 -2.69
N VAL A 101 2.19 1.58 -2.46
CA VAL A 101 2.28 2.99 -2.90
C VAL A 101 2.14 3.08 -4.43
N THR A 102 2.87 2.24 -5.16
CA THR A 102 2.83 2.15 -6.63
C THR A 102 1.42 1.86 -7.13
N TRP A 103 0.74 0.89 -6.52
CA TRP A 103 -0.61 0.52 -6.90
C TRP A 103 -1.63 1.61 -6.57
N ALA A 104 -1.56 2.22 -5.38
CA ALA A 104 -2.45 3.30 -4.99
C ALA A 104 -2.30 4.50 -5.94
N TRP A 105 -1.06 4.90 -6.24
CA TRP A 105 -0.80 5.99 -7.17
C TRP A 105 -1.17 5.64 -8.61
N GLY A 106 -0.86 4.43 -9.08
CA GLY A 106 -1.24 3.93 -10.40
C GLY A 106 -2.76 3.97 -10.62
N ARG A 107 -3.54 3.65 -9.58
CA ARG A 107 -5.00 3.82 -9.62
C ARG A 107 -5.41 5.28 -9.73
N SER A 108 -4.86 6.17 -8.91
CA SER A 108 -5.13 7.61 -9.02
C SER A 108 -4.79 8.15 -10.41
N ARG A 109 -3.67 7.70 -11.01
CA ARG A 109 -3.26 8.02 -12.38
C ARG A 109 -4.27 7.52 -13.41
N HIS A 110 -4.69 6.26 -13.31
CA HIS A 110 -5.63 5.63 -14.23
C HIS A 110 -6.95 6.41 -14.33
N HIS A 111 -7.47 6.87 -13.19
CA HIS A 111 -8.72 7.63 -13.14
C HIS A 111 -8.53 9.16 -13.31
N GLY A 112 -7.32 9.64 -13.59
CA GLY A 112 -7.05 11.09 -13.71
C GLY A 112 -7.12 11.88 -12.40
N ALA A 113 -7.13 11.19 -11.26
CA ALA A 113 -7.23 11.75 -9.91
C ALA A 113 -5.86 12.14 -9.33
N THR A 114 -5.03 12.85 -10.09
CA THR A 114 -3.64 13.18 -9.71
C THR A 114 -3.47 14.54 -9.03
N ARG A 115 -4.54 15.34 -8.98
CA ARG A 115 -4.57 16.67 -8.36
C ARG A 115 -5.82 16.83 -7.49
N PRO A 116 -5.81 17.70 -6.47
CA PRO A 116 -7.02 18.03 -5.71
C PRO A 116 -8.17 18.41 -6.66
N PRO A 117 -9.40 17.91 -6.43
CA PRO A 117 -9.88 17.20 -5.24
C PRO A 117 -9.70 15.67 -5.31
N PHE A 118 -8.76 15.15 -6.11
CA PHE A 118 -8.46 13.72 -6.29
C PHE A 118 -9.69 12.87 -6.62
N ARG A 119 -10.58 13.43 -7.44
CA ARG A 119 -11.75 12.71 -7.97
C ARG A 119 -11.43 12.14 -9.34
N GLY A 120 -11.79 10.87 -9.51
CA GLY A 120 -11.62 10.16 -10.75
C GLY A 120 -12.70 10.48 -11.78
N ASP A 121 -12.47 10.06 -13.01
CA ASP A 121 -13.47 10.00 -14.08
C ASP A 121 -14.68 9.11 -13.76
N ASP A 122 -14.49 8.17 -12.83
CA ASP A 122 -15.52 7.30 -12.25
C ASP A 122 -16.37 7.99 -11.15
N GLY A 123 -16.06 9.25 -10.81
CA GLY A 123 -16.73 10.01 -9.75
C GLY A 123 -16.28 9.65 -8.33
N SER A 124 -15.45 8.61 -8.17
CA SER A 124 -14.91 8.15 -6.89
C SER A 124 -13.75 9.03 -6.44
N TYR A 125 -13.45 8.98 -5.14
CA TYR A 125 -12.28 9.65 -4.56
C TYR A 125 -11.10 8.68 -4.53
N HIS A 126 -9.98 9.06 -5.15
CA HIS A 126 -8.75 8.27 -5.26
C HIS A 126 -7.57 9.04 -4.65
N PRO A 127 -7.48 9.15 -3.31
CA PRO A 127 -6.46 9.94 -2.66
C PRO A 127 -5.07 9.37 -2.94
N PRO A 128 -4.05 10.22 -3.15
CA PRO A 128 -2.67 9.76 -3.25
C PRO A 128 -2.24 9.16 -1.89
N PRO A 129 -1.28 8.22 -1.92
CA PRO A 129 -0.69 7.69 -0.70
C PRO A 129 0.02 8.80 0.10
N THR A 130 0.04 8.66 1.42
CA THR A 130 0.67 9.61 2.35
C THR A 130 1.74 8.93 3.19
N PHE A 131 2.69 9.72 3.69
CA PHE A 131 3.65 9.25 4.68
C PHE A 131 2.94 8.88 5.99
N GLY A 132 3.61 8.11 6.87
CA GLY A 132 3.03 7.69 8.15
C GLY A 132 2.62 8.83 9.10
N ASP A 133 3.21 10.01 8.93
CA ASP A 133 2.84 11.24 9.66
C ASP A 133 1.63 11.98 9.05
N GLY A 134 1.07 11.48 7.94
CA GLY A 134 -0.04 12.08 7.22
C GLY A 134 0.36 13.13 6.19
N THR A 135 1.64 13.47 6.06
CA THR A 135 2.11 14.40 5.02
C THR A 135 1.95 13.79 3.62
N GLN A 136 1.59 14.61 2.64
CA GLN A 136 1.45 14.15 1.25
C GLN A 136 2.82 13.83 0.65
N MET A 137 2.86 12.79 -0.18
CA MET A 137 4.02 12.51 -1.03
C MET A 137 3.98 13.43 -2.26
N ASP A 138 5.16 13.87 -2.71
CA ASP A 138 5.28 14.73 -3.89
C ASP A 138 4.89 13.92 -5.15
N VAL A 139 4.14 14.54 -6.07
CA VAL A 139 3.61 13.86 -7.27
C VAL A 139 4.75 13.35 -8.15
N GLU A 140 5.85 14.08 -8.24
CA GLU A 140 7.04 13.72 -9.00
C GLU A 140 7.73 12.48 -8.42
N ASP A 141 7.76 12.35 -7.08
CA ASP A 141 8.31 11.17 -6.41
C ASP A 141 7.42 9.93 -6.67
N LEU A 142 6.10 10.12 -6.66
CA LEU A 142 5.13 9.06 -6.96
C LEU A 142 5.16 8.62 -8.43
N ASP A 143 5.26 9.58 -9.36
CA ASP A 143 5.42 9.31 -10.80
C ASP A 143 6.74 8.60 -11.08
N LEU A 144 7.84 8.99 -10.44
CA LEU A 144 9.12 8.28 -10.54
C LEU A 144 8.98 6.83 -10.03
N LEU A 145 8.37 6.65 -8.86
CA LEU A 145 8.19 5.32 -8.27
C LEU A 145 7.36 4.40 -9.18
N LEU A 146 6.27 4.90 -9.75
CA LEU A 146 5.46 4.16 -10.71
C LEU A 146 6.25 3.83 -11.98
N LYS A 147 6.99 4.81 -12.52
CA LYS A 147 7.86 4.60 -13.67
C LYS A 147 8.91 3.51 -13.42
N LEU A 148 9.55 3.50 -12.25
CA LEU A 148 10.51 2.45 -11.89
C LEU A 148 9.83 1.07 -11.80
N ALA A 149 8.59 1.01 -11.29
CA ALA A 149 7.85 -0.23 -11.26
C ALA A 149 7.57 -0.77 -12.68
N GLU A 150 7.23 0.12 -13.61
CA GLU A 150 6.98 -0.17 -15.04
C GLU A 150 8.27 -0.52 -15.81
N GLU A 151 9.39 0.18 -15.56
CA GLU A 151 10.67 -0.09 -16.23
C GLU A 151 11.35 -1.37 -15.71
N GLY A 152 11.16 -1.70 -14.44
CA GLY A 152 11.68 -2.91 -13.82
C GLY A 152 10.80 -4.15 -14.02
N ALA A 153 9.65 -4.00 -14.67
CA ALA A 153 8.71 -5.08 -14.93
C ALA A 153 9.25 -6.05 -15.98
N VAL A 154 9.14 -7.34 -15.68
CA VAL A 154 9.37 -8.42 -16.63
C VAL A 154 8.01 -8.98 -17.04
N ASP A 155 7.70 -8.81 -18.31
CA ASP A 155 6.55 -9.46 -18.95
C ASP A 155 6.93 -10.91 -19.26
N VAL A 156 6.24 -11.85 -18.61
CA VAL A 156 6.37 -13.28 -18.88
C VAL A 156 5.24 -13.69 -19.80
N GLU A 157 5.57 -14.35 -20.91
CA GLU A 157 4.58 -15.00 -21.77
C GLU A 157 4.25 -16.39 -21.19
N TRP A 158 3.12 -16.51 -20.51
CA TRP A 158 2.68 -17.76 -19.87
C TRP A 158 2.19 -18.79 -20.88
N GLU A 159 2.66 -20.02 -20.73
CA GLU A 159 2.16 -21.20 -21.41
C GLU A 159 1.37 -22.11 -20.47
N ARG A 160 0.50 -22.94 -21.06
CA ARG A 160 -0.28 -23.90 -20.29
C ARG A 160 0.65 -24.89 -19.59
N GLY A 161 0.63 -24.87 -18.26
CA GLY A 161 1.43 -25.76 -17.43
C GLY A 161 2.57 -25.06 -16.70
N ASP A 162 2.81 -23.78 -17.00
CA ASP A 162 3.78 -22.98 -16.27
C ASP A 162 3.39 -22.78 -14.81
N VAL A 163 4.41 -22.75 -13.96
CA VAL A 163 4.30 -22.47 -12.53
C VAL A 163 5.36 -21.45 -12.17
N VAL A 164 4.94 -20.43 -11.44
CA VAL A 164 5.84 -19.43 -10.87
C VAL A 164 5.93 -19.59 -9.37
N LEU A 165 7.15 -19.50 -8.86
CA LEU A 165 7.42 -19.37 -7.44
C LEU A 165 8.00 -17.98 -7.21
N LEU A 166 7.31 -17.19 -6.39
CA LEU A 166 7.73 -15.84 -6.02
C LEU A 166 8.16 -15.83 -4.56
N ASP A 167 9.27 -15.16 -4.28
CA ASP A 167 9.69 -14.81 -2.93
C ASP A 167 8.98 -13.50 -2.55
N ASN A 168 8.03 -13.56 -1.61
CA ASN A 168 7.11 -12.47 -1.26
C ASN A 168 7.21 -12.05 0.21
#